data_AF-A0A2V9PPR6-F1
#
_entry.id   AF-A0A2V9PPR6-F1
#
_cell.length_a   1.000
_cell.length_b   1.000
_cell.length_c   1.000
_cell.angle_alpha   90.00
_cell.angle_beta   90.00
_cell.angle_gamma   90.00
#
_symmetry.space_group_name_H-M   'P 1'
#
loop_
_entity.id
_entity.type
_entity.pdbx_description
1 polymer ?
#
loop_
_entity_poly.entity_id
_entity_poly.type
_entity_poly.pdbx_seq_one_letter_code
_entity_poly.pdbx_strand_id
1 'polypeptide(L)' 'MRAAFLPGNDKVELRSVPLPRPGHGEVLLRVKASTICGSDI' A
#
# COMPACT_ATOMS: atom_id res chain seq x y z
N MET A 1 -6.07 -7.86 2.49
CA MET A 1 -5.72 -6.62 3.21
C MET A 1 -6.38 -5.42 2.52
N ARG A 2 -6.61 -4.32 3.26
CA ARG A 2 -6.99 -3.03 2.67
C ARG A 2 -5.73 -2.30 2.22
N ALA A 3 -5.75 -1.72 1.03
CA ALA A 3 -4.65 -0.96 0.46
C ALA A 3 -5.18 0.33 -0.19
N ALA A 4 -4.37 1.41 -0.11
CA ALA A 4 -4.64 2.66 -0.80
C ALA A 4 -3.92 2.66 -2.16
N PHE A 5 -4.64 3.04 -3.21
CA PHE A 5 -4.13 3.21 -4.57
C PHE A 5 -4.29 4.67 -4.98
N LEU A 6 -3.27 5.24 -5.60
CA LEU A 6 -3.26 6.60 -6.14
C LEU A 6 -3.18 6.51 -7.66
N PRO A 7 -4.32 6.46 -8.38
CA PRO A 7 -4.34 6.37 -9.85
C PRO A 7 -4.08 7.71 -10.55
N GLY A 8 -3.75 8.77 -9.80
CA GLY A 8 -3.65 10.16 -10.28
C GLY A 8 -4.98 10.91 -10.18
N ASN A 9 -5.02 12.13 -10.75
CA ASN A 9 -6.17 13.03 -10.74
C ASN A 9 -6.69 13.37 -9.33
N ASP A 10 -5.81 13.53 -8.35
CA ASP A 10 -6.14 13.86 -6.96
C ASP A 10 -7.12 12.87 -6.30
N LYS A 11 -7.06 11.60 -6.71
CA LYS A 11 -7.94 10.54 -6.19
C LYS A 11 -7.18 9.51 -5.38
N VAL A 12 -7.85 9.02 -4.35
CA VAL A 12 -7.42 7.86 -3.56
C VAL A 12 -8.49 6.80 -3.63
N GLU A 13 -8.09 5.57 -3.94
CA GLU A 13 -8.96 4.41 -3.97
C GLU A 13 -8.55 3.40 -2.90
N LEU A 14 -9.49 3.06 -2.02
CA LEU A 14 -9.30 1.99 -1.05
C LEU A 14 -9.80 0.68 -1.62
N ARG A 15 -8.87 -0.25 -1.86
CA ARG A 15 -9.17 -1.56 -2.44
C ARG A 15 -8.88 -2.69 -1.45
N SER A 16 -9.72 -3.71 -1.47
CA SER A 16 -9.45 -4.98 -0.80
C SER A 16 -8.64 -5.85 -1.75
N VAL A 17 -7.43 -6.23 -1.35
CA VAL A 17 -6.52 -7.06 -2.14
C VAL A 17 -6.10 -8.31 -1.34
N PRO A 18 -5.66 -9.40 -2.00
CA PRO A 18 -5.10 -10.55 -1.31
C PRO A 18 -3.89 -10.18 -0.44
N LEU A 19 -3.59 -11.01 0.57
CA LEU A 19 -2.31 -10.88 1.28
C LEU A 19 -1.18 -11.38 0.36
N PRO A 20 -0.10 -10.61 0.17
CA PRO A 20 1.04 -11.07 -0.63
C PRO A 20 1.78 -12.21 0.10
N ARG A 21 2.43 -13.08 -0.68
CA ARG A 21 3.33 -14.11 -0.15
C ARG A 21 4.77 -13.69 -0.42
N PRO A 22 5.64 -13.60 0.59
CA PRO A 22 7.04 -13.24 0.37
C PRO A 22 7.78 -14.32 -0.42
N GLY A 23 8.67 -13.90 -1.31
CA GLY A 23 9.64 -14.75 -2.00
C GLY A 23 10.90 -15.03 -1.17
N HIS A 24 11.91 -15.62 -1.81
CA HIS A 24 13.20 -15.88 -1.15
C HIS A 24 13.89 -14.56 -0.79
N GLY A 25 14.21 -14.38 0.50
CA GLY A 25 14.87 -13.18 1.02
C GLY A 25 13.92 -12.01 1.35
N GLU A 26 12.61 -12.17 1.17
CA GLU A 26 11.61 -11.14 1.49
C GLU A 26 10.93 -11.40 2.85
N VAL A 27 10.41 -10.33 3.46
CA VAL A 27 9.61 -10.42 4.69
C VAL A 27 8.29 -9.67 4.53
N LEU A 28 7.22 -10.25 5.07
CA LEU A 28 5.91 -9.60 5.11
C LEU A 28 5.74 -8.87 6.45
N LEU A 29 5.56 -7.55 6.39
CA LEU A 29 5.37 -6.70 7.57
C LEU A 29 3.93 -6.20 7.68
N ARG A 30 3.44 -6.14 8.93
CA ARG A 30 2.22 -5.37 9.26
C ARG A 30 2.64 -3.98 9.73
N VAL A 31 2.35 -2.97 8.92
CA VAL A 31 2.65 -1.56 9.23
C VAL A 31 1.75 -1.07 10.36
N LYS A 32 2.34 -0.46 11.41
CA LYS A 32 1.60 0.15 12.54
C LYS A 32 1.18 1.59 12.24
N ALA A 33 2.04 2.34 11.57
CA ALA A 33 1.84 3.72 11.18
C ALA A 33 2.60 4.00 9.88
N SER A 34 2.02 4.83 9.02
CA SER A 34 2.63 5.37 7.80
C SER A 34 2.15 6.81 7.64
N THR A 35 2.95 7.63 6.98
CA THR A 35 2.57 8.98 6.55
C THR A 35 2.55 9.05 5.03
N ILE A 36 2.04 10.15 4.48
CA ILE A 36 2.09 10.46 3.06
C ILE A 36 3.35 11.28 2.75
N CYS A 37 4.01 11.01 1.63
CA CYS A 37 5.07 11.87 1.10
C CYS A 37 4.47 12.85 0.07
N GLY A 38 5.06 14.03 -0.09
CA GLY A 38 4.63 14.98 -1.13
C GLY A 38 4.77 14.42 -2.55
N SER A 39 5.63 13.42 -2.77
CA SER A 39 5.80 12.75 -4.06
C SER A 39 4.70 11.75 -4.43
N ASP A 40 3.83 11.39 -3.46
CA ASP A 40 2.75 10.44 -3.70
C ASP A 40 1.55 11.09 -4.42
N ILE A 41 1.46 12.43 -4.39
CA ILE A 41 0.40 13.26 -4.97
C ILE A 41 0.84 13.79 -6.33
#